data_AF-A0A2G8EC41-F1
#
_entry.id   AF-A0A2G8EC41-F1
#
_cell.length_a   1.000
_cell.length_b   1.000
_cell.length_c   1.000
_cell.angle_alpha   90.00
_cell.angle_beta   90.00
_cell.angle_gamma   90.00
#
_symmetry.space_group_name_H-M   'P 1'
#
loop_
_entity.id
_entity.type
_entity.pdbx_description
1 polymer ?
#
loop_
_entity_poly.entity_id
_entity_poly.type
_entity_poly.pdbx_seq_one_letter_code
_entity_poly.pdbx_strand_id
1 'polypeptide(L)'
;MIMYNGIFAGTFSRDSEVTTDDGVKYWLVLNEDGDDYYEVRNKRQQKYVLLISTDSNVVSGISEDGGFSFPYPYKVYFLDDIPEDLKVGAFIYNGSEFKPFINVEVWKYNMNLQIKEAKLEALMNGEQRPDLDDKKKAVDAYVGDGYNPPLPF
;
A
#
# COMPACT_ATOMS: atom_id res chain seq x y z
N MET A 1 17.90 -5.97 -9.22
CA MET A 1 16.60 -5.89 -8.53
C MET A 1 16.59 -6.97 -7.47
N ILE A 2 16.43 -6.62 -6.20
CA ILE A 2 16.33 -7.62 -5.12
C ILE A 2 14.91 -8.17 -5.16
N MET A 3 14.77 -9.49 -5.15
CA MET A 3 13.47 -10.17 -5.10
C MET A 3 13.18 -10.59 -3.67
N TYR A 4 11.96 -10.31 -3.21
CA TYR A 4 11.45 -10.67 -1.89
C TYR A 4 10.27 -11.60 -2.13
N ASN A 5 10.52 -12.89 -2.32
CA ASN A 5 9.46 -13.84 -2.65
C ASN A 5 8.64 -14.17 -1.40
N GLY A 6 7.38 -13.77 -1.39
CA GLY A 6 6.47 -14.03 -0.29
C GLY A 6 5.60 -15.24 -0.55
N ILE A 7 5.32 -16.00 0.51
CA ILE A 7 4.34 -17.09 0.47
C ILE A 7 2.96 -16.46 0.66
N PHE A 8 2.14 -16.46 -0.39
CA PHE A 8 0.75 -16.04 -0.29
C PHE A 8 -0.04 -17.07 0.53
N ALA A 9 -0.81 -16.59 1.50
CA ALA A 9 -1.58 -17.42 2.42
C ALA A 9 -3.11 -17.29 2.25
N GLY A 10 -3.55 -16.42 1.34
CA GLY A 10 -4.96 -16.11 1.14
C GLY A 10 -5.31 -14.67 1.49
N THR A 11 -6.57 -14.33 1.24
CA THR A 11 -7.20 -13.06 1.60
C THR A 11 -8.04 -13.26 2.85
N PHE A 12 -7.56 -12.74 3.97
CA PHE A 12 -8.17 -12.93 5.27
C PHE A 12 -9.11 -11.79 5.64
N SER A 13 -10.26 -12.14 6.22
CA SER A 13 -11.25 -11.18 6.73
C SER A 13 -11.86 -11.67 8.04
N ARG A 14 -12.39 -10.74 8.85
CA ARG A 14 -13.21 -11.10 10.00
C ARG A 14 -14.47 -11.82 9.51
N ASP A 15 -14.71 -12.98 10.08
CA ASP A 15 -15.89 -13.80 9.78
C ASP A 15 -16.92 -13.70 10.90
N SER A 16 -16.61 -14.26 12.06
CA SER A 16 -17.54 -14.39 13.19
C SER A 16 -16.86 -14.11 14.53
N GLU A 17 -17.65 -13.69 15.53
CA GLU A 17 -17.19 -13.50 16.90
C GLU A 17 -17.43 -14.78 17.69
N VAL A 18 -16.37 -15.36 18.23
CA VAL A 18 -16.41 -16.57 19.05
C VAL A 18 -16.23 -16.16 20.51
N THR A 19 -17.02 -16.77 21.39
CA THR A 19 -16.87 -16.64 22.84
C THR A 19 -16.36 -17.97 23.38
N THR A 20 -15.26 -17.94 24.11
CA THR A 20 -14.70 -19.10 24.80
C THR A 20 -15.51 -19.47 26.04
N ASP A 21 -15.27 -20.66 26.59
CA ASP A 21 -15.94 -21.13 27.81
C ASP A 21 -15.67 -20.24 29.05
N ASP A 22 -14.52 -19.54 29.07
CA ASP A 22 -14.16 -18.53 30.09
C ASP A 22 -14.68 -17.13 29.79
N GLY A 23 -15.48 -16.95 28.73
CA GLY A 23 -16.18 -15.70 28.40
C GLY A 23 -15.35 -14.68 27.62
N VAL A 24 -14.13 -15.04 27.18
CA VAL A 24 -13.30 -14.20 26.32
C VAL A 24 -13.88 -14.20 24.91
N LYS A 25 -13.97 -13.02 24.30
CA LYS A 25 -14.48 -12.86 22.94
C LYS A 25 -13.37 -12.49 21.98
N TYR A 26 -13.32 -13.18 20.85
CA TYR A 26 -12.37 -12.87 19.79
C TYR A 26 -13.02 -13.06 18.42
N TRP A 27 -12.43 -12.42 17.42
CA TRP A 27 -12.86 -12.56 16.03
C TRP A 27 -12.13 -13.72 15.38
N LEU A 28 -12.88 -14.61 14.77
CA LEU A 28 -12.37 -15.57 13.80
C LEU A 28 -12.00 -14.82 12.52
N VAL A 29 -10.79 -15.08 12.02
CA VAL A 29 -10.27 -14.43 10.81
C VAL A 29 -9.97 -15.53 9.81
N LEU A 30 -10.81 -15.65 8.78
CA LEU A 30 -10.75 -16.73 7.81
C LEU A 30 -10.31 -16.22 6.43
N ASN A 31 -9.59 -17.06 5.69
CA ASN A 31 -9.36 -16.87 4.25
C ASN A 31 -10.49 -17.47 3.41
N GLU A 32 -10.38 -17.34 2.08
CA GLU A 32 -11.32 -17.87 1.09
C GLU A 32 -11.51 -19.40 1.12
N ASP A 33 -10.52 -20.13 1.66
CA ASP A 33 -10.54 -21.58 1.80
C ASP A 33 -11.10 -22.04 3.16
N GLY A 34 -11.40 -21.10 4.07
CA GLY A 34 -11.91 -21.37 5.42
C GLY A 34 -10.83 -21.62 6.47
N ASP A 35 -9.55 -21.38 6.15
CA ASP A 35 -8.45 -21.51 7.11
C ASP A 35 -8.39 -20.30 8.07
N ASP A 36 -8.17 -20.57 9.35
CA ASP A 36 -7.94 -19.54 10.37
C ASP A 36 -6.54 -18.92 10.26
N TYR A 37 -6.49 -17.58 10.23
CA TYR A 37 -5.26 -16.80 10.16
C TYR A 37 -4.23 -17.16 11.24
N TYR A 38 -4.64 -17.25 12.50
CA TYR A 38 -3.77 -17.52 13.63
C TYR A 38 -3.24 -18.96 13.59
N GLU A 39 -4.05 -19.92 13.15
CA GLU A 39 -3.56 -21.27 12.89
C GLU A 39 -2.53 -21.32 11.77
N VAL A 40 -2.82 -20.65 10.64
CA VAL A 40 -1.91 -20.57 9.50
C VAL A 40 -0.60 -19.90 9.92
N ARG A 41 -0.65 -18.79 10.66
CA ARG A 41 0.52 -18.07 11.19
C ARG A 41 1.38 -18.95 12.08
N ASN A 42 0.78 -19.72 12.98
CA ASN A 42 1.50 -20.59 13.93
C ASN A 42 2.23 -21.75 13.25
N LYS A 43 1.80 -22.14 12.03
CA LYS A 43 2.43 -23.19 11.22
C LYS A 43 3.60 -22.66 10.35
N ARG A 44 3.83 -21.35 10.28
CA ARG A 44 4.82 -20.70 9.39
C ARG A 44 6.08 -20.27 10.14
N GLN A 45 7.22 -20.40 9.49
CA GLN A 45 8.55 -20.04 10.05
C GLN A 45 9.08 -18.68 9.57
N GLN A 46 8.43 -18.08 8.57
CA GLN A 46 8.83 -16.79 8.01
C GLN A 46 8.85 -15.71 9.09
N LYS A 47 9.88 -14.87 9.02
CA LYS A 47 10.13 -13.83 10.01
C LYS A 47 9.04 -12.76 10.02
N TYR A 48 8.58 -12.35 8.83
CA TYR A 48 7.64 -11.25 8.65
C TYR A 48 6.30 -11.75 8.13
N VAL A 49 5.24 -11.09 8.61
CA VAL A 49 3.89 -11.17 8.09
C VAL A 49 3.52 -9.82 7.50
N LEU A 50 3.06 -9.83 6.25
CA LEU A 50 2.64 -8.65 5.52
C LEU A 50 1.14 -8.69 5.26
N LEU A 51 0.46 -7.60 5.59
CA LEU A 51 -0.91 -7.33 5.18
C LEU A 51 -0.90 -6.39 3.98
N ILE A 52 -1.53 -6.83 2.90
CA ILE A 52 -1.59 -6.10 1.64
C ILE A 52 -3.06 -5.78 1.34
N SER A 53 -3.36 -4.52 1.06
CA SER A 53 -4.69 -4.10 0.62
C SER A 53 -5.11 -4.82 -0.65
N THR A 54 -6.33 -5.33 -0.68
CA THR A 54 -6.82 -6.21 -1.76
C THR A 54 -6.95 -5.49 -3.10
N ASP A 55 -7.29 -4.20 -3.06
CA ASP A 55 -7.60 -3.33 -4.20
C ASP A 55 -6.35 -2.66 -4.81
N SER A 56 -5.43 -2.21 -3.96
CA SER A 56 -4.35 -1.29 -4.30
C SER A 56 -2.97 -1.92 -4.16
N ASN A 57 -2.88 -3.14 -3.62
CA ASN A 57 -1.64 -3.82 -3.24
C ASN A 57 -0.74 -3.01 -2.31
N VAL A 58 -1.27 -1.97 -1.67
CA VAL A 58 -0.53 -1.16 -0.69
C VAL A 58 -0.24 -2.01 0.53
N VAL A 59 0.98 -1.90 1.04
CA VAL A 59 1.38 -2.51 2.30
C VAL A 59 0.67 -1.79 3.42
N SER A 60 -0.27 -2.48 4.07
CA SER A 60 -1.14 -1.95 5.12
C SER A 60 -0.74 -2.39 6.52
N GLY A 61 0.10 -3.42 6.63
CA GLY A 61 0.65 -3.88 7.90
C GLY A 61 1.88 -4.75 7.72
N ILE A 62 2.81 -4.66 8.66
CA ILE A 62 4.03 -5.47 8.74
C ILE A 62 4.23 -5.82 10.21
N SER A 63 4.46 -7.10 10.51
CA SER A 63 4.82 -7.51 11.87
C SER A 63 5.67 -8.79 11.86
N GLU A 64 6.58 -8.91 12.83
CA GLU A 64 7.33 -10.14 13.07
C GLU A 64 6.51 -11.16 13.88
N ASP A 65 5.70 -10.70 14.84
CA ASP A 65 4.87 -11.57 15.68
C ASP A 65 3.57 -12.01 14.98
N GLY A 66 3.18 -11.33 13.89
CA GLY A 66 1.91 -11.56 13.19
C GLY A 66 0.67 -11.10 13.95
N GLY A 67 0.82 -10.29 15.00
CA GLY A 67 -0.29 -9.70 15.74
C GLY A 67 -0.97 -8.60 14.93
N PHE A 68 -2.11 -8.92 14.30
CA PHE A 68 -2.87 -7.94 13.54
C PHE A 68 -4.34 -7.89 13.93
N SER A 69 -4.94 -6.74 13.64
CA SER A 69 -6.38 -6.60 13.53
C SER A 69 -6.77 -6.59 12.06
N PHE A 70 -7.91 -7.19 11.73
CA PHE A 70 -8.46 -7.26 10.38
C PHE A 70 -9.75 -6.42 10.26
N PRO A 71 -9.69 -5.08 10.34
CA PRO A 71 -10.87 -4.24 10.12
C PRO A 71 -11.40 -4.30 8.69
N TYR A 72 -10.55 -4.71 7.73
CA TYR A 72 -10.87 -4.92 6.32
C TYR A 72 -10.25 -6.24 5.86
N PRO A 73 -10.69 -6.79 4.71
CA PRO A 73 -10.02 -7.93 4.09
C PRO A 73 -8.61 -7.56 3.63
N TYR A 74 -7.63 -8.41 3.92
CA TYR A 74 -6.23 -8.22 3.50
C TYR A 74 -5.67 -9.48 2.87
N LYS A 75 -4.89 -9.32 1.80
CA LYS A 75 -4.01 -10.37 1.29
C LYS A 75 -2.86 -10.54 2.30
N VAL A 76 -2.63 -11.76 2.76
CA VAL A 76 -1.57 -12.07 3.72
C VAL A 76 -0.41 -12.76 3.01
N TYR A 77 0.78 -12.23 3.23
CA TYR A 77 2.03 -12.83 2.77
C TYR A 77 2.98 -13.08 3.92
N PHE A 78 3.71 -14.19 3.85
CA PHE A 78 4.78 -14.54 4.77
C PHE A 78 6.13 -14.37 4.06
N LEU A 79 7.05 -13.63 4.67
CA LEU A 79 8.37 -13.30 4.09
C LEU A 79 9.50 -13.52 5.10
N ASP A 80 10.67 -13.92 4.61
CA ASP A 80 11.87 -14.05 5.45
C ASP A 80 12.60 -12.70 5.64
N ASP A 81 12.46 -11.79 4.66
CA ASP A 81 13.13 -10.51 4.64
C ASP A 81 12.28 -9.41 3.97
N ILE A 82 12.56 -8.16 4.29
CA ILE A 82 11.90 -6.96 3.76
C ILE A 82 12.93 -5.83 3.55
N PRO A 83 12.68 -4.84 2.68
CA PRO A 83 13.53 -3.66 2.59
C PRO A 83 13.64 -2.93 3.93
N GLU A 84 14.86 -2.51 4.31
CA GLU A 84 15.11 -1.79 5.57
C GLU A 84 14.33 -0.47 5.68
N ASP A 85 14.05 0.17 4.55
CA ASP A 85 13.32 1.43 4.44
C ASP A 85 11.81 1.25 4.22
N LEU A 86 11.31 0.01 4.28
CA LEU A 86 9.91 -0.31 4.05
C LEU A 86 9.00 0.41 5.06
N LYS A 87 8.06 1.22 4.54
CA LYS A 87 7.07 1.95 5.33
C LYS A 87 5.65 1.60 4.89
N VAL A 88 4.82 1.23 5.85
CA VAL A 88 3.38 1.01 5.65
C VAL A 88 2.77 2.24 4.99
N GLY A 89 1.92 2.02 3.98
CA GLY A 89 1.26 3.08 3.21
C GLY A 89 2.14 3.80 2.18
N ALA A 90 3.45 3.55 2.16
CA ALA A 90 4.38 4.17 1.20
C ALA A 90 4.89 3.19 0.14
N PHE A 91 4.56 1.91 0.27
CA PHE A 91 4.97 0.86 -0.65
C PHE A 91 3.79 -0.02 -1.03
N ILE A 92 3.92 -0.64 -2.21
CA ILE A 92 3.07 -1.72 -2.69
C ILE A 92 3.89 -2.98 -2.84
N TYR A 93 3.22 -4.12 -2.79
CA TYR A 93 3.85 -5.42 -2.90
C TYR A 93 2.99 -6.39 -3.71
N ASN A 94 3.58 -7.03 -4.73
CA ASN A 94 2.88 -7.91 -5.67
C ASN A 94 3.20 -9.41 -5.49
N GLY A 95 3.81 -9.78 -4.36
CA GLY A 95 4.24 -11.16 -4.08
C GLY A 95 5.71 -11.44 -4.36
N SER A 96 6.42 -10.53 -5.04
CA SER A 96 7.85 -10.70 -5.37
C SER A 96 8.70 -9.44 -5.25
N GLU A 97 8.09 -8.26 -5.41
CA GLU A 97 8.81 -6.99 -5.40
C GLU A 97 8.05 -5.92 -4.61
N PHE A 98 8.83 -5.06 -3.94
CA PHE A 98 8.35 -3.82 -3.35
C PHE A 98 8.57 -2.67 -4.32
N LYS A 99 7.56 -1.83 -4.48
CA LYS A 99 7.66 -0.58 -5.24
C LYS A 99 7.10 0.58 -4.42
N PRO A 100 7.62 1.80 -4.58
CA PRO A 100 7.01 2.97 -3.97
C PRO A 100 5.55 3.12 -4.41
N PHE A 101 4.68 3.37 -3.44
CA PHE A 101 3.29 3.74 -3.70
C PHE A 101 3.20 5.22 -4.00
N ILE A 102 2.47 5.57 -5.05
CA ILE A 102 2.17 6.94 -5.41
C ILE A 102 0.71 7.21 -5.07
N ASN A 103 0.49 7.94 -3.98
CA ASN A 103 -0.82 8.53 -3.74
C ASN A 103 -1.05 9.61 -4.81
N VAL A 104 -1.85 9.28 -5.82
CA VAL A 104 -2.08 10.12 -7.01
C VAL A 104 -2.67 11.47 -6.63
N GLU A 105 -3.56 11.54 -5.64
CA GLU A 105 -4.17 12.81 -5.20
C GLU A 105 -3.14 13.74 -4.56
N VAL A 106 -2.33 13.20 -3.64
CA VAL A 106 -1.25 13.95 -2.99
C VAL A 106 -0.20 14.38 -4.01
N TRP A 107 0.14 13.49 -4.95
CA TRP A 107 1.06 13.81 -6.04
C TRP A 107 0.52 14.95 -6.92
N LYS A 108 -0.76 14.89 -7.33
CA LYS A 108 -1.42 15.95 -8.12
C LYS A 108 -1.40 17.28 -7.38
N TYR A 109 -1.72 17.27 -6.08
CA TYR A 109 -1.70 18.46 -5.25
C TYR A 109 -0.30 19.10 -5.23
N ASN A 110 0.74 18.32 -4.95
CA ASN A 110 2.12 18.80 -4.90
C ASN A 110 2.60 19.34 -6.26
N MET A 111 2.28 18.65 -7.35
CA MET A 111 2.61 19.10 -8.71
C MET A 111 1.91 20.41 -9.06
N ASN A 112 0.62 20.54 -8.74
CA ASN A 112 -0.13 21.77 -8.97
C ASN A 112 0.40 22.94 -8.13
N LEU A 113 0.88 22.69 -6.92
CA LEU A 113 1.54 23.69 -6.08
C LEU A 113 2.84 24.18 -6.73
N GLN A 114 3.71 23.26 -7.17
CA GLN A 114 4.96 23.61 -7.86
C GLN A 114 4.71 24.39 -9.15
N ILE A 115 3.71 24.00 -9.94
CA ILE A 115 3.33 24.73 -11.16
C ILE A 115 2.89 26.16 -10.82
N LYS A 116 2.11 26.33 -9.75
CA LYS A 116 1.65 27.65 -9.31
C LYS A 116 2.83 28.53 -8.87
N GLU A 117 3.77 27.99 -8.11
CA GLU A 117 4.97 28.70 -7.67
C GLU A 117 5.85 29.12 -8.85
N ALA A 118 6.12 28.20 -9.78
CA ALA A 118 6.89 28.49 -10.99
C ALA A 118 6.24 29.55 -11.89
N LYS A 119 4.90 29.56 -11.99
CA LYS A 119 4.15 30.62 -12.68
C LYS A 119 4.28 31.97 -12.00
N LEU A 120 4.24 32.01 -10.67
CA LEU A 120 4.39 33.24 -9.90
C LEU A 120 5.79 33.82 -10.10
N GLU A 121 6.82 32.98 -10.03
CA GLU A 121 8.21 33.38 -10.28
C GLU A 121 8.41 33.92 -11.71
N ALA A 122 7.90 33.21 -12.72
CA ALA A 122 7.95 33.68 -14.10
C ALA A 122 7.27 35.05 -14.27
N LEU A 123 6.09 35.23 -13.67
CA LEU A 123 5.38 36.51 -13.69
C LEU A 123 6.18 37.63 -13.02
N MET A 124 6.83 37.35 -11.88
CA MET A 124 7.70 38.30 -11.18
C MET A 124 8.92 38.71 -12.03
N ASN A 125 9.41 37.80 -12.87
CA ASN A 125 10.51 38.05 -13.80
C ASN A 125 10.08 38.63 -15.16
N GLY A 126 8.77 38.84 -15.37
CA GLY A 126 8.23 39.34 -16.64
C GLY A 126 8.21 38.30 -17.77
N GLU A 127 8.34 37.02 -17.44
CA GLU A 127 8.35 35.89 -18.38
C GLU A 127 6.96 35.27 -18.56
N GLN A 128 6.68 34.71 -19.74
CA GLN A 128 5.50 33.89 -19.99
C GLN A 128 5.87 32.41 -20.08
N ARG A 129 5.09 31.56 -19.42
CA ARG A 129 5.32 30.11 -19.32
C ARG A 129 4.06 29.29 -19.68
N PRO A 130 3.63 29.29 -20.96
CA PRO A 130 2.46 28.53 -21.42
C PRO A 130 2.67 27.00 -21.29
N ASP A 131 3.91 26.54 -21.29
CA ASP A 131 4.27 25.15 -20.98
C ASP A 131 3.74 24.69 -19.62
N LEU A 132 3.65 25.60 -18.64
CA LEU A 132 3.11 25.31 -17.32
C LEU A 132 1.58 25.15 -17.31
N ASP A 133 0.87 25.74 -18.27
CA ASP A 133 -0.58 25.50 -18.45
C ASP A 133 -0.85 24.10 -19.00
N ASP A 134 -0.07 23.67 -20.00
CA ASP A 134 -0.21 22.34 -20.57
C ASP A 134 0.22 21.26 -19.57
N LYS A 135 1.29 21.51 -18.81
CA LYS A 135 1.69 20.67 -17.68
C LYS A 135 0.59 20.53 -16.64
N LYS A 136 -0.10 21.63 -16.29
CA LYS A 136 -1.23 21.59 -15.36
C LYS A 136 -2.37 20.73 -15.88
N LYS A 137 -2.76 20.89 -17.14
CA LYS A 137 -3.82 20.06 -17.76
C LYS A 137 -3.45 18.58 -17.72
N ALA A 138 -2.19 18.25 -18.01
CA ALA A 138 -1.72 16.86 -17.97
C ALA A 138 -1.75 16.27 -16.55
N VAL A 139 -1.33 17.03 -15.53
CA VAL A 139 -1.42 16.63 -14.12
C VAL A 139 -2.88 16.41 -13.70
N ASP A 140 -3.78 17.33 -14.03
CA ASP A 140 -5.19 17.26 -13.65
C ASP A 140 -5.88 16.06 -14.32
N ALA A 141 -5.56 15.77 -15.59
CA ALA A 141 -6.10 14.66 -16.36
C ALA A 141 -5.55 13.28 -15.95
N TYR A 142 -4.46 13.22 -15.19
CA TYR A 142 -3.80 11.95 -14.86
C TYR A 142 -4.68 11.06 -13.96
N VAL A 143 -5.08 9.88 -14.43
CA VAL A 143 -5.77 8.87 -13.62
C VAL A 143 -4.76 7.77 -13.36
N GLY A 144 -3.89 8.00 -12.37
CA GLY A 144 -2.77 7.10 -12.12
C GLY A 144 -3.17 5.73 -11.62
N ASP A 145 -2.24 4.78 -11.79
CA ASP A 145 -2.36 3.40 -11.32
C ASP A 145 -1.85 3.21 -9.87
N GLY A 146 -1.31 4.28 -9.27
CA GLY A 146 -0.70 4.24 -7.94
C GLY A 146 0.77 3.78 -7.92
N TYR A 147 1.36 3.52 -9.09
CA TYR A 147 2.71 2.96 -9.23
C TYR A 147 3.63 3.83 -10.08
N ASN A 148 3.09 4.34 -11.19
CA ASN A 148 3.83 5.14 -12.14
C ASN A 148 3.43 6.61 -11.98
N PRO A 149 4.37 7.55 -11.83
CA PRO A 149 4.05 8.94 -12.13
C PRO A 149 3.87 9.06 -13.65
N PRO A 150 3.07 10.03 -14.14
CA PRO A 150 3.08 10.30 -15.57
C PRO A 150 4.50 10.69 -15.99
N LEU A 151 4.87 10.34 -17.23
CA LEU A 151 6.17 10.68 -17.81
C LEU A 151 6.44 12.19 -17.66
N PRO A 152 7.70 12.60 -17.41
CA PRO A 152 8.03 14.00 -17.26
C PRO A 152 7.62 14.79 -18.51
N PHE A 153 6.83 15.85 -18.29
CA PHE A 153 6.50 16.91 -19.23
C PHE A 153 7.45 18.09 -19.04
#